data_AF-A0A977L3K9-F1
#
_entry.id   AF-A0A977L3K9-F1
#
_cell.length_a   1.000
_cell.length_b   1.000
_cell.length_c   1.000
_cell.angle_alpha   90.00
_cell.angle_beta   90.00
_cell.angle_gamma   90.00
#
_symmetry.space_group_name_H-M   'P 1'
#
loop_
_entity.id
_entity.type
_entity.pdbx_description
1 polymer ?
#
loop_
_entity_poly.entity_id
_entity_poly.type
_entity_poly.pdbx_seq_one_letter_code
_entity_poly.pdbx_strand_id
1 'polypeptide(L)' 'MPRLAPTPLHLSELEREQLQHLVNRHSTSQQIVLRAKIILQADAGQNHQADFSR' A
#
# COMPACT_ATOMS: atom_id res chain seq x y z
N MET A 1 -25.04 3.87 -6.72
CA MET A 1 -24.28 3.64 -5.46
C MET A 1 -23.27 4.77 -5.32
N PRO A 2 -23.25 5.52 -4.20
CA PRO A 2 -22.16 6.46 -3.96
C PRO A 2 -20.85 5.68 -4.00
N ARG A 3 -19.86 6.16 -4.77
CA ARG A 3 -18.54 5.54 -4.82
C ARG A 3 -17.91 5.69 -3.43
N LEU A 4 -17.75 4.58 -2.71
CA LEU A 4 -16.92 4.51 -1.51
C LEU A 4 -15.47 4.61 -1.96
N ALA A 5 -14.98 5.85 -2.07
CA ALA A 5 -13.58 6.10 -2.34
C ALA A 5 -12.76 5.86 -1.07
N PRO A 6 -11.69 5.05 -1.10
CA PRO A 6 -10.78 4.96 0.01
C PRO A 6 -10.05 6.30 0.18
N THR A 7 -9.87 6.73 1.42
CA THR A 7 -9.06 7.91 1.74
C THR A 7 -7.63 7.70 1.20
N PRO A 8 -7.04 8.68 0.50
CA PRO A 8 -5.65 8.60 0.04
C PRO A 8 -4.71 8.32 1.22
N LEU A 9 -3.82 7.34 1.02
CA LEU A 9 -2.77 7.02 1.97
C LEU A 9 -1.48 7.70 1.52
N HIS A 10 -0.84 8.41 2.44
CA HIS A 10 0.48 9.00 2.22
C HIS A 10 1.39 8.54 3.35
N LEU A 11 2.45 7.83 2.99
CA LEU A 11 3.48 7.38 3.91
C LEU A 11 4.60 8.43 3.95
N SER A 12 5.15 8.62 5.13
CA SER A 12 6.47 9.22 5.27
C SER A 12 7.56 8.29 4.72
N GLU A 13 8.73 8.85 4.44
CA GLU A 13 9.87 8.06 3.96
C GLU A 13 10.27 6.96 4.95
N LEU A 14 10.27 7.28 6.26
CA LEU A 14 10.56 6.31 7.31
C LEU A 14 9.57 5.13 7.31
N GLU A 15 8.28 5.39 7.13
CA GLU A 15 7.26 4.34 7.08
C GLU A 15 7.42 3.48 5.82
N ARG A 16 7.74 4.10 4.67
CA ARG A 16 8.04 3.39 3.41
C ARG A 16 9.22 2.44 3.60
N GLU A 17 10.32 2.92 4.17
CA GLU A 17 11.53 2.13 4.42
C GLU A 17 11.25 0.94 5.37
N GLN A 18 10.51 1.17 6.46
CA GLN A 18 10.15 0.13 7.42
C GLN A 18 9.26 -0.95 6.78
N LEU A 19 8.29 -0.56 5.96
CA LEU A 19 7.45 -1.51 5.22
C LEU A 19 8.27 -2.31 4.20
N GLN A 20 9.20 -1.66 3.51
CA GLN A 20 10.09 -2.35 2.57
C GLN A 20 10.98 -3.37 3.29
N HIS A 21 11.47 -3.06 4.48
CA HIS A 21 12.21 -3.98 5.32
C HIS A 21 11.37 -5.20 5.73
N LEU A 22 10.08 -5.00 6.08
CA LEU A 22 9.17 -6.11 6.39
C LEU A 22 8.95 -7.04 5.19
N VAL A 23 8.85 -6.49 3.97
CA VAL A 23 8.68 -7.26 2.73
C VAL A 23 9.93 -8.08 2.40
N ASN A 24 11.12 -7.51 2.61
CA ASN A 24 12.39 -8.13 2.24
C ASN A 24 12.87 -9.19 3.25
N ARG A 25 12.33 -9.17 4.48
CA ARG A 25 12.76 -10.07 5.55
C ARG A 25 12.14 -11.47 5.40
N HIS A 26 13.00 -12.47 5.19
CA HIS A 26 12.61 -13.87 4.99
C HIS A 26 11.91 -14.54 6.19
N SER A 27 12.02 -13.97 7.40
CA SER A 27 11.37 -14.48 8.61
C SER A 27 10.01 -13.84 8.89
N THR A 28 9.55 -12.90 8.07
CA THR A 28 8.27 -12.22 8.25
C THR A 28 7.12 -13.14 7.81
N SER A 29 6.05 -13.23 8.60
CA SER A 29 4.85 -13.97 8.21
C SER A 29 4.31 -13.48 6.87
N GLN A 30 3.90 -14.40 6.00
CA GLN A 30 3.39 -14.10 4.66
C GLN A 30 2.23 -13.10 4.69
N GLN A 31 1.38 -13.16 5.71
CA GLN A 31 0.25 -12.21 5.87
C GLN A 31 0.72 -10.77 6.09
N ILE A 32 1.82 -10.59 6.85
CA ILE A 32 2.41 -9.26 7.08
C ILE A 32 3.05 -8.75 5.80
N VAL A 33 3.76 -9.61 5.06
CA VAL A 33 4.34 -9.26 3.75
C VAL A 33 3.24 -8.81 2.78
N LEU A 34 2.12 -9.54 2.71
CA LEU A 34 1.00 -9.20 1.84
C LEU A 34 0.40 -7.82 2.20
N ARG A 35 0.15 -7.58 3.49
CA ARG A 35 -0.37 -6.29 3.97
C ARG A 35 0.59 -5.14 3.68
N ALA A 36 1.89 -5.32 3.92
CA ALA A 36 2.89 -4.30 3.63
C ALA A 36 2.93 -3.95 2.13
N LYS A 37 2.81 -4.95 1.24
CA LYS A 37 2.70 -4.72 -0.20
C LYS A 37 1.46 -3.90 -0.58
N ILE A 38 0.28 -4.24 -0.03
CA ILE A 38 -0.96 -3.50 -0.28
C ILE A 38 -0.81 -2.03 0.14
N ILE A 39 -0.22 -1.78 1.31
CA ILE A 39 0.00 -0.44 1.85
C ILE A 39 0.96 0.35 0.96
N LEU A 40 2.07 -0.25 0.53
CA LEU A 40 3.03 0.37 -0.40
C LEU A 40 2.39 0.71 -1.75
N GLN A 41 1.52 -0.16 -2.27
CA GLN A 41 0.79 0.10 -3.52
C GLN A 41 -0.26 1.21 -3.36
N ALA A 42 -0.97 1.24 -2.23
CA ALA A 42 -1.95 2.28 -1.94
C ALA A 42 -1.30 3.67 -1.83
N ASP A 43 -0.12 3.74 -1.21
CA ASP A 43 0.70 4.96 -1.16
C ASP A 43 1.22 5.39 -2.54
N ALA A 44 1.57 4.43 -3.41
CA ALA A 44 1.93 4.70 -4.80
C ALA A 44 0.74 5.14 -5.69
N GLY A 45 -0.44 5.35 -5.11
CA GLY A 45 -1.66 5.72 -5.84
C GLY A 45 -2.26 4.56 -6.64
N GLN A 46 -1.75 3.34 -6.50
CA GLN A 46 -2.30 2.13 -7.12
C GLN A 46 -3.51 1.64 -6.31
N ASN A 47 -4.55 2.45 -6.29
CA ASN A 47 -5.85 2.06 -5.79
C ASN A 47 -6.75 1.64 -6.98
N HIS A 48 -7.85 0.94 -6.69
CA HIS A 48 -8.84 0.56 -7.70
C HIS A 48 -9.52 1.77 -8.40
N GLN A 49 -9.14 3.02 -8.11
CA GLN A 49 -9.66 4.22 -8.76
C GLN A 49 -8.74 4.79 -9.85
N ALA A 50 -7.52 4.27 -10.02
CA ALA A 50 -6.53 4.81 -10.96
C ALA A 50 -6.91 4.72 -12.46
N ASP A 51 -8.17 4.38 -12.79
CA ASP A 51 -8.63 4.14 -14.16
C ASP A 51 -9.94 4.85 -14.51
N PHE A 52 -10.12 6.11 -14.08
CA PHE A 52 -11.18 6.99 -14.59
C PHE A 52 -10.70 8.44 -14.80
N SER A 53 -9.60 8.61 -15.53
CA SER A 53 -9.31 9.85 -16.24
C SER A 53 -9.05 9.55 -17.71
N ARG A 54 -10.13 9.52 -18.48
CA ARG A 54 -10.15 9.67 -19.94
C ARG A 54 -11.27 10.64 -20.30
#